data_AF-A0A538I2Q2-F1
#
_entry.id   AF-A0A538I2Q2-F1
#
_cell.length_a   1.000
_cell.length_b   1.000
_cell.length_c   1.000
_cell.angle_alpha   90.00
_cell.angle_beta   90.00
_cell.angle_gamma   90.00
#
_symmetry.space_group_name_H-M   'P 1'
#
loop_
_entity.id
_entity.type
_entity.pdbx_description
1 polymer ?
#
loop_
_entity_poly.entity_id
_entity_poly.type
_entity_poly.pdbx_seq_one_letter_code
_entity_poly.pdbx_strand_id
1 'polypeptide(L)'
;MRLKVLVLLLACACGLAGALVASAGDQGAAQQTPLRETAARPSLSPQTVQRIIDRYRRATWHWERVMGRPVTLSLRRPPRQAMQRIRTWKRVATYVHWLASRPPHLYAWNCIHRYEGAWTDSGYPYYGGLQMDIGFQQRYGSYLLRNKGTADRWTPLEQMWVAERAYRAGRGFYPWPNTARACGLL
;
A
#
# COMPACT_ATOMS: atom_id res chain seq x y z
N MET A 1 27.39 6.73 -28.51
CA MET A 1 28.52 6.27 -29.35
C MET A 1 29.81 6.55 -28.60
N ARG A 2 30.78 5.61 -28.70
CA ARG A 2 32.15 5.63 -28.15
C ARG A 2 32.26 5.25 -26.66
N LEU A 3 33.16 4.37 -26.21
CA LEU A 3 34.06 3.40 -26.85
C LEU A 3 34.58 2.49 -25.71
N LYS A 4 34.70 1.19 -25.97
CA LYS A 4 35.30 0.18 -25.09
C LYS A 4 36.83 0.32 -25.06
N VAL A 5 37.48 0.20 -23.89
CA VAL A 5 38.94 0.06 -23.68
C VAL A 5 39.10 -0.56 -22.28
N LEU A 6 39.90 -1.58 -21.96
CA LEU A 6 40.74 -2.53 -22.68
C LEU A 6 41.05 -3.65 -21.67
N VAL A 7 41.08 -4.89 -22.14
CA VAL A 7 41.57 -6.07 -21.43
C VAL A 7 43.10 -5.98 -21.29
N LEU A 8 43.65 -6.35 -20.13
CA LEU A 8 45.08 -6.62 -19.99
C LEU A 8 45.27 -8.04 -19.44
N LEU A 9 45.74 -8.92 -20.33
CA LEU A 9 46.37 -10.20 -20.02
C LEU A 9 47.85 -9.92 -19.71
N LEU A 10 48.42 -10.63 -18.73
CA LEU A 10 49.80 -11.12 -18.90
C LEU A 10 50.03 -12.38 -18.06
N ALA A 11 50.51 -13.40 -18.76
CA ALA A 11 50.91 -14.71 -18.26
C ALA A 11 52.29 -14.65 -17.58
N CYS A 12 52.55 -15.59 -16.68
CA CYS A 12 53.90 -15.99 -16.32
C CYS A 12 53.95 -17.50 -16.17
N ALA A 13 54.75 -18.15 -17.01
CA ALA A 13 55.04 -19.57 -17.04
C ALA A 13 56.44 -19.82 -16.46
N CYS A 14 56.61 -20.95 -15.77
CA CYS A 14 57.82 -21.74 -15.45
C CYS A 14 57.55 -22.47 -14.11
N GLY A 15 57.89 -23.73 -13.86
CA GLY A 15 58.69 -24.68 -14.61
C GLY A 15 58.40 -26.13 -14.19
N LEU A 16 59.02 -27.05 -14.95
CA LEU A 16 58.94 -28.51 -14.88
C LEU A 16 59.91 -29.11 -13.84
N ALA A 17 59.45 -30.13 -13.11
CA ALA A 17 60.15 -31.35 -12.65
C ALA A 17 59.12 -32.14 -11.81
N GLY A 18 58.81 -33.42 -11.98
CA GLY A 18 59.65 -34.56 -12.33
C GLY A 18 59.76 -35.46 -11.10
N ALA A 19 58.83 -36.41 -10.91
CA ALA A 19 59.04 -37.63 -10.12
C ALA A 19 57.87 -38.61 -10.34
N LEU A 20 58.16 -39.70 -11.07
CA LEU A 20 57.38 -40.93 -11.06
C LEU A 20 57.52 -41.59 -9.68
N VAL A 21 56.41 -41.80 -8.99
CA VAL A 21 56.32 -42.78 -7.91
C VAL A 21 55.09 -43.64 -8.19
N ALA A 22 55.35 -44.88 -8.58
CA ALA A 22 54.35 -45.94 -8.56
C ALA A 22 54.10 -46.32 -7.10
N SER A 23 52.85 -46.14 -6.64
CA SER A 23 52.37 -46.75 -5.41
C SER A 23 51.12 -47.56 -5.72
N ALA A 24 51.20 -48.82 -5.35
CA ALA A 24 50.18 -49.83 -5.50
C ALA A 24 48.90 -49.49 -4.70
N GLY A 25 47.78 -49.94 -5.26
CA GLY A 25 46.56 -50.36 -4.56
C GLY A 25 46.01 -49.45 -3.49
N ASP A 26 44.92 -48.73 -3.81
CA ASP A 26 43.79 -48.74 -2.90
C ASP A 26 42.49 -48.61 -3.69
N GLN A 27 41.52 -49.46 -3.38
CA GLN A 27 40.19 -49.37 -3.95
C GLN A 27 39.51 -48.14 -3.34
N GLY A 28 39.66 -47.00 -4.01
CA GLY A 28 38.86 -45.82 -3.74
C GLY A 28 37.40 -46.16 -3.95
N ALA A 29 36.73 -46.49 -2.85
CA ALA A 29 35.28 -46.41 -2.72
C ALA A 29 34.86 -45.09 -3.38
N ALA A 30 34.07 -45.20 -4.45
CA ALA A 30 33.45 -44.06 -5.09
C ALA A 30 32.56 -43.37 -4.04
N GLN A 31 33.15 -42.43 -3.32
CA GLN A 31 32.47 -41.54 -2.41
C GLN A 31 31.51 -40.73 -3.27
N GLN A 32 30.27 -41.18 -3.33
CA GLN A 32 29.17 -40.39 -3.85
C GLN A 32 29.15 -39.11 -3.02
N THR A 33 29.69 -38.03 -3.60
CA THR A 33 29.49 -36.70 -3.04
C THR A 33 27.98 -36.49 -3.06
N PRO A 34 27.31 -36.31 -1.91
CA PRO A 34 25.89 -36.03 -1.93
C PRO A 34 25.73 -34.77 -2.75
N LEU A 35 24.97 -34.85 -3.85
CA LEU A 35 24.51 -33.69 -4.60
C LEU A 35 24.04 -32.68 -3.57
N ARG A 36 24.79 -31.59 -3.46
CA ARG A 36 24.53 -30.46 -2.58
C ARG A 36 23.05 -30.13 -2.73
N GLU A 37 22.27 -30.58 -1.75
CA GLU A 37 20.84 -30.40 -1.69
C GLU A 37 20.62 -28.91 -1.87
N THR A 38 20.11 -28.52 -3.04
CA THR A 38 19.94 -27.14 -3.44
C THR A 38 19.13 -26.49 -2.35
N ALA A 39 19.79 -25.76 -1.43
CA ALA A 39 19.18 -25.26 -0.22
C ALA A 39 17.87 -24.58 -0.60
N ALA A 40 16.75 -25.25 -0.29
CA ALA A 40 15.45 -24.83 -0.75
C ALA A 40 15.27 -23.39 -0.27
N ARG A 41 15.10 -22.45 -1.22
CA ARG A 41 14.90 -21.04 -0.87
C ARG A 41 13.87 -20.99 0.25
N PRO A 42 14.13 -20.28 1.37
CA PRO A 42 13.20 -20.25 2.48
C PRO A 42 11.84 -19.78 1.96
N SER A 43 10.88 -20.70 1.94
CA SER A 43 9.52 -20.41 1.51
C SER A 43 8.79 -19.77 2.68
N LEU A 44 8.01 -18.73 2.41
CA LEU A 44 7.23 -18.08 3.47
C LEU A 44 6.19 -19.05 4.01
N SER A 45 6.07 -19.14 5.34
CA SER A 45 5.02 -19.94 5.96
C SER A 45 3.62 -19.49 5.51
N PRO A 46 2.64 -20.39 5.37
CA PRO A 46 1.28 -20.03 5.00
C PRO A 46 0.67 -18.92 5.87
N GLN A 47 0.95 -18.93 7.17
CA GLN A 47 0.50 -17.91 8.13
C GLN A 47 1.11 -16.54 7.82
N THR A 48 2.39 -16.49 7.45
CA THR A 48 3.07 -15.24 7.08
C THR A 48 2.52 -14.68 5.77
N VAL A 49 2.28 -15.54 4.78
CA VAL A 49 1.62 -15.14 3.52
C VAL A 49 0.25 -14.54 3.79
N GLN A 50 -0.54 -15.17 4.65
CA GLN A 50 -1.89 -14.72 4.97
C GLN A 50 -1.89 -13.37 5.72
N ARG A 51 -1.03 -13.17 6.72
CA ARG A 51 -0.87 -11.87 7.41
C ARG A 51 -0.53 -10.73 6.46
N ILE A 52 0.36 -10.98 5.49
CA ILE A 52 0.74 -9.98 4.48
C ILE A 52 -0.47 -9.62 3.60
N ILE A 53 -1.24 -10.63 3.16
CA ILE A 53 -2.45 -10.42 2.37
C ILE A 53 -3.49 -9.64 3.16
N ASP A 54 -3.74 -9.99 4.43
CA ASP A 54 -4.75 -9.33 5.24
C ASP A 54 -4.41 -7.88 5.56
N ARG A 55 -3.11 -7.54 5.67
CA ARG A 55 -2.68 -6.13 5.74
C ARG A 55 -3.13 -5.35 4.51
N TYR A 56 -2.91 -5.88 3.30
CA TYR A 56 -3.35 -5.22 2.06
C TYR A 56 -4.87 -5.18 1.93
N ARG A 57 -5.58 -6.24 2.34
CA ARG A 57 -7.04 -6.28 2.38
C ARG A 57 -7.60 -5.20 3.31
N ARG A 58 -7.09 -5.10 4.55
CA ARG A 58 -7.54 -4.07 5.50
C ARG A 58 -7.35 -2.66 4.96
N ALA A 59 -6.19 -2.36 4.36
CA ALA A 59 -5.95 -1.06 3.74
C ALA A 59 -6.90 -0.77 2.56
N THR A 60 -7.13 -1.78 1.71
CA THR A 60 -8.07 -1.71 0.59
C THR A 60 -9.49 -1.42 1.09
N TRP A 61 -9.99 -2.24 2.02
CA TRP A 61 -11.36 -2.18 2.52
C TRP A 61 -11.63 -0.93 3.35
N HIS A 62 -10.62 -0.40 4.02
CA HIS A 62 -10.71 0.87 4.73
C HIS A 62 -11.08 1.99 3.74
N TRP A 63 -10.28 2.16 2.69
CA TRP A 63 -10.50 3.22 1.70
C TRP A 63 -11.75 2.96 0.84
N GLU A 64 -12.08 1.71 0.50
CA GLU A 64 -13.36 1.41 -0.16
C GLU A 64 -14.56 1.88 0.68
N ARG A 65 -14.57 1.61 1.98
CA ARG A 65 -15.65 2.08 2.88
C ARG A 65 -15.68 3.60 3.02
N VAL A 66 -14.53 4.24 3.17
CA VAL A 66 -14.42 5.71 3.25
C VAL A 66 -14.97 6.37 1.98
N MET A 67 -14.61 5.85 0.81
CA MET A 67 -15.09 6.34 -0.49
C MET A 67 -16.54 5.95 -0.81
N GLY A 68 -17.20 5.14 0.03
CA GLY A 68 -18.56 4.64 -0.22
C GLY A 68 -18.65 3.61 -1.36
N ARG A 69 -17.57 2.87 -1.63
CA ARG A 69 -17.50 1.84 -2.68
C ARG A 69 -17.78 0.44 -2.10
N PRO A 70 -18.31 -0.51 -2.90
CA PRO A 70 -18.39 -1.91 -2.51
C PRO A 70 -17.02 -2.47 -2.13
N VAL A 71 -16.97 -3.30 -1.08
CA VAL A 71 -15.73 -3.86 -0.55
C VAL A 71 -15.28 -5.05 -1.40
N THR A 72 -14.01 -5.07 -1.83
CA THR A 72 -13.43 -6.18 -2.61
C THR A 72 -13.13 -7.38 -1.71
N LEU A 73 -14.08 -8.31 -1.55
CA LEU A 73 -13.93 -9.46 -0.64
C LEU A 73 -12.91 -10.50 -1.12
N SER A 74 -12.84 -10.75 -2.43
CA SER A 74 -11.98 -11.74 -3.06
C SER A 74 -11.49 -11.28 -4.43
N LEU A 75 -10.44 -11.94 -4.94
CA LEU A 75 -9.94 -11.72 -6.30
C LEU A 75 -10.76 -12.58 -7.27
N ARG A 76 -11.20 -12.00 -8.40
CA ARG A 76 -11.96 -12.74 -9.44
C ARG A 76 -11.22 -13.99 -9.94
N ARG A 77 -9.90 -13.92 -10.04
CA ARG A 77 -9.01 -15.04 -10.42
C ARG A 77 -7.79 -15.05 -9.49
N PRO A 78 -7.87 -15.70 -8.31
CA PRO A 78 -6.78 -15.68 -7.35
C PRO A 78 -5.60 -16.51 -7.85
N PRO A 79 -4.37 -15.97 -7.89
CA PRO A 79 -3.20 -16.75 -8.27
C PRO A 79 -2.96 -17.93 -7.32
N ARG A 80 -2.46 -19.06 -7.85
CA ARG A 80 -2.12 -20.24 -7.01
C ARG A 80 -0.86 -20.01 -6.18
N GLN A 81 0.13 -19.30 -6.73
CA GLN A 81 1.41 -19.06 -6.05
C GLN A 81 1.28 -17.98 -4.98
N ALA A 82 1.78 -18.25 -3.77
CA ALA A 82 1.71 -17.34 -2.62
C ALA A 82 2.24 -15.93 -2.93
N MET A 83 3.42 -15.84 -3.56
CA MET A 83 4.03 -14.55 -3.92
C MET A 83 3.21 -13.76 -4.95
N GLN A 84 2.54 -14.45 -5.88
CA GLN A 84 1.67 -13.81 -6.85
C GLN A 84 0.38 -13.27 -6.18
N ARG A 85 -0.18 -14.00 -5.20
CA ARG A 85 -1.30 -13.50 -4.38
C ARG A 85 -0.93 -12.22 -3.63
N ILE A 86 0.23 -12.21 -2.98
CA ILE A 86 0.76 -11.02 -2.29
C ILE A 86 0.91 -9.84 -3.24
N ARG A 87 1.56 -10.04 -4.40
CA ARG A 87 1.74 -8.98 -5.41
C ARG A 87 0.41 -8.46 -5.93
N THR A 88 -0.58 -9.33 -6.13
CA THR A 88 -1.90 -8.94 -6.61
C THR A 88 -2.62 -8.05 -5.58
N TRP A 89 -2.67 -8.48 -4.32
CA TRP A 89 -3.26 -7.66 -3.24
C TRP A 89 -2.51 -6.35 -3.01
N LYS A 90 -1.18 -6.34 -3.13
CA LYS A 90 -0.39 -5.10 -3.10
C LYS A 90 -0.84 -4.12 -4.18
N ARG A 91 -1.00 -4.58 -5.43
CA ARG A 91 -1.46 -3.73 -6.55
C ARG A 91 -2.86 -3.19 -6.31
N VAL A 92 -3.79 -4.01 -5.81
CA VAL A 92 -5.15 -3.57 -5.46
C VAL A 92 -5.10 -2.48 -4.40
N ALA A 93 -4.35 -2.69 -3.30
CA ALA A 93 -4.22 -1.71 -2.23
C ALA A 93 -3.60 -0.40 -2.73
N THR A 94 -2.55 -0.46 -3.56
CA THR A 94 -1.92 0.73 -4.16
C THR A 94 -2.90 1.49 -5.06
N TYR A 95 -3.67 0.79 -5.89
CA TYR A 95 -4.65 1.43 -6.77
C TYR A 95 -5.79 2.08 -5.99
N VAL A 96 -6.34 1.40 -4.99
CA VAL A 96 -7.40 1.95 -4.15
C VAL A 96 -6.91 3.16 -3.35
N HIS A 97 -5.67 3.12 -2.85
CA HIS A 97 -5.09 4.29 -2.18
C HIS A 97 -4.85 5.46 -3.15
N TRP A 98 -4.41 5.19 -4.39
CA TRP A 98 -4.25 6.20 -5.44
C TRP A 98 -5.58 6.90 -5.79
N LEU A 99 -6.69 6.17 -5.77
CA LEU A 99 -8.04 6.75 -5.90
C LEU A 99 -8.39 7.58 -4.67
N ALA A 100 -8.14 7.06 -3.48
CA ALA A 100 -8.46 7.75 -2.23
C ALA A 100 -7.69 9.07 -2.06
N SER A 101 -6.48 9.18 -2.60
CA SER A 101 -5.69 10.42 -2.57
C SER A 101 -6.19 11.50 -3.55
N ARG A 102 -7.28 11.26 -4.28
CA ARG A 102 -7.83 12.15 -5.31
C ARG A 102 -9.36 12.27 -5.17
N PRO A 103 -9.87 12.85 -4.06
CA PRO A 103 -11.29 13.16 -3.98
C PRO A 103 -11.67 14.15 -5.11
N PRO A 104 -12.83 13.98 -5.79
CA PRO A 104 -13.20 14.80 -6.95
C PRO A 104 -13.13 16.32 -6.75
N HIS A 105 -13.54 16.84 -5.59
CA HIS A 105 -13.50 18.26 -5.27
C HIS A 105 -12.38 18.61 -4.27
N LEU A 106 -11.22 17.95 -4.39
CA LEU A 106 -10.06 18.16 -3.51
C LEU A 106 -9.75 19.65 -3.25
N TYR A 107 -9.73 20.47 -4.30
CA TYR A 107 -9.43 21.91 -4.18
C TYR A 107 -10.54 22.67 -3.45
N ALA A 108 -11.81 22.33 -3.70
CA ALA A 108 -12.94 22.95 -3.02
C ALA A 108 -12.93 22.65 -1.52
N TRP A 109 -12.70 21.39 -1.13
CA TRP A 109 -12.62 21.01 0.28
C TRP A 109 -11.45 21.66 0.99
N ASN A 110 -10.29 21.78 0.33
CA ASN A 110 -9.17 22.52 0.89
C ASN A 110 -9.46 24.02 1.03
N CYS A 111 -10.17 24.63 0.07
CA CYS A 111 -10.61 26.02 0.21
C CYS A 111 -11.54 26.18 1.41
N ILE A 112 -12.55 25.31 1.53
CA ILE A 112 -13.49 25.35 2.64
C ILE A 112 -12.75 25.22 3.98
N HIS A 113 -11.90 24.19 4.09
CA HIS A 113 -11.12 23.96 5.30
C HIS A 113 -10.34 25.19 5.79
N ARG A 114 -9.75 25.98 4.87
CA ARG A 114 -8.98 27.18 5.22
C ARG A 114 -9.79 28.24 5.98
N TYR A 115 -11.11 28.26 5.83
CA TYR A 115 -11.99 29.18 6.53
C TYR A 115 -12.72 28.53 7.72
N GLU A 116 -12.88 27.20 7.72
CA GLU A 116 -13.68 26.49 8.72
C GLU A 116 -12.89 26.17 10.00
N GLY A 117 -11.71 25.55 9.91
CA GLY A 117 -10.98 25.15 11.12
C GLY A 117 -9.80 24.22 10.86
N ALA A 118 -9.02 23.91 11.89
CA ALA A 118 -7.89 22.98 11.79
C ALA A 118 -8.37 21.54 11.56
N TRP A 119 -7.62 20.71 10.82
CA TRP A 119 -7.99 19.30 10.58
C TRP A 119 -8.24 18.50 11.86
N THR A 120 -7.59 18.88 12.96
CA THR A 120 -7.65 18.24 14.27
C THR A 120 -8.50 19.03 15.28
N ASP A 121 -9.34 19.97 14.83
CA ASP A 121 -10.18 20.77 15.71
C ASP A 121 -11.21 19.90 16.43
N SER A 122 -11.16 19.88 17.77
CA SER A 122 -12.05 19.12 18.65
C SER A 122 -13.15 19.97 19.31
N GLY A 123 -13.29 21.24 18.91
CA GLY A 123 -14.17 22.23 19.49
C GLY A 123 -15.66 21.99 19.24
N TYR A 124 -16.29 21.17 20.10
CA TYR A 124 -17.75 20.95 20.13
C TYR A 124 -18.53 22.26 19.87
N PRO A 125 -19.56 22.25 19.00
CA PRO A 125 -20.26 21.08 18.44
C PRO A 125 -19.78 20.59 17.07
N TYR A 126 -18.75 21.22 16.49
CA TYR A 126 -18.23 20.90 15.16
C TYR A 126 -16.81 20.34 15.26
N TYR A 127 -16.47 19.43 14.36
CA TYR A 127 -15.21 18.69 14.46
C TYR A 127 -14.46 18.65 13.13
N GLY A 128 -13.14 18.70 13.24
CA GLY A 128 -12.20 18.58 12.15
C GLY A 128 -12.19 19.79 11.22
N GLY A 129 -11.40 19.69 10.16
CA GLY A 129 -11.09 20.83 9.30
C GLY A 129 -12.27 21.28 8.44
N LEU A 130 -13.31 20.47 8.32
CA LEU A 130 -14.56 20.81 7.64
C LEU A 130 -15.71 21.04 8.63
N GLN A 131 -15.42 21.23 9.93
CA GLN A 131 -16.41 21.58 10.95
C GLN A 131 -17.71 20.76 10.86
N MET A 132 -17.57 19.43 10.88
CA MET A 132 -18.72 18.52 10.73
C MET A 132 -19.39 18.27 12.08
N ASP A 133 -20.70 18.50 12.19
CA ASP A 133 -21.47 18.11 13.39
C ASP A 133 -21.65 16.58 13.48
N ILE A 134 -22.07 16.09 14.65
CA ILE A 134 -22.28 14.66 14.90
C ILE A 134 -23.32 14.03 13.96
N GLY A 135 -24.41 14.73 13.64
CA GLY A 135 -25.45 14.22 12.73
C GLY A 135 -24.92 14.05 11.30
N PHE A 136 -24.12 15.00 10.82
CA PHE A 136 -23.42 14.91 9.55
C PHE A 136 -22.45 13.73 9.53
N GLN A 137 -21.65 13.58 10.59
CA GLN A 137 -20.71 12.46 10.76
C GLN A 137 -21.43 11.12 10.83
N GLN A 138 -22.56 11.01 11.52
CA GLN A 138 -23.38 9.80 11.57
C GLN A 138 -23.94 9.45 10.19
N ARG A 139 -24.44 10.43 9.44
CA ARG A 139 -25.08 10.17 8.15
C ARG A 139 -24.09 9.79 7.05
N TYR A 140 -22.97 10.51 6.95
CA TYR A 140 -22.03 10.36 5.84
C TYR A 140 -20.71 9.68 6.22
N GLY A 141 -20.38 9.62 7.50
CA GLY A 141 -19.12 9.11 8.03
C GLY A 141 -19.25 7.98 9.07
N SER A 142 -20.41 7.31 9.19
CA SER A 142 -20.68 6.31 10.25
C SER A 142 -19.58 5.26 10.46
N TYR A 143 -18.95 4.79 9.38
CA TYR A 143 -17.82 3.88 9.46
C TYR A 143 -16.64 4.50 10.23
N LEU A 144 -16.27 5.74 9.93
CA LEU A 144 -15.19 6.43 10.62
C LEU A 144 -15.59 6.80 12.05
N LEU A 145 -16.81 7.31 12.23
CA LEU A 145 -17.32 7.66 13.55
C LEU A 145 -17.24 6.48 14.53
N ARG A 146 -17.66 5.29 14.10
CA ARG A 146 -17.63 4.08 14.92
C ARG A 146 -16.21 3.57 15.21
N ASN A 147 -15.26 3.73 14.28
CA ASN A 147 -13.92 3.13 14.40
C ASN A 147 -12.85 4.11 14.93
N LYS A 148 -13.07 5.41 14.79
CA LYS A 148 -12.09 6.45 15.14
C LYS A 148 -12.65 7.51 16.08
N GLY A 149 -13.97 7.60 16.28
CA GLY A 149 -14.60 8.73 16.96
C GLY A 149 -14.81 9.90 15.99
N THR A 150 -14.80 11.12 16.49
CA THR A 150 -15.17 12.33 15.74
C THR A 150 -14.15 12.74 14.66
N ALA A 151 -14.55 13.66 13.79
CA ALA A 151 -13.79 14.06 12.59
C ALA A 151 -12.38 14.59 12.88
N ASP A 152 -12.12 15.15 14.06
CA ASP A 152 -10.78 15.54 14.53
C ASP A 152 -9.76 14.38 14.55
N ARG A 153 -10.26 13.13 14.60
CA ARG A 153 -9.44 11.91 14.58
C ARG A 153 -9.33 11.28 13.20
N TRP A 154 -9.96 11.87 12.19
CA TRP A 154 -9.92 11.40 10.82
C TRP A 154 -8.83 12.16 10.07
N THR A 155 -8.13 11.47 9.17
CA THR A 155 -7.20 12.10 8.25
C THR A 155 -7.92 13.13 7.36
N PRO A 156 -7.22 14.14 6.82
CA PRO A 156 -7.83 15.11 5.90
C PRO A 156 -8.57 14.45 4.73
N LEU A 157 -7.98 13.41 4.13
CA LEU A 157 -8.61 12.66 3.04
C LEU A 157 -9.91 11.96 3.48
N GLU A 158 -9.95 11.39 4.69
CA GLU A 158 -11.16 10.78 5.23
C GLU A 158 -12.27 11.81 5.41
N GLN A 159 -11.96 12.99 5.97
CA GLN A 159 -12.91 14.10 6.10
C GLN A 159 -13.42 14.55 4.73
N MET A 160 -12.53 14.75 3.75
CA MET A 160 -12.90 15.12 2.38
C MET A 160 -13.79 14.07 1.72
N TRP A 161 -13.52 12.77 1.91
CA TRP A 161 -14.37 11.71 1.36
C TRP A 161 -15.74 11.63 2.02
N VAL A 162 -15.85 11.98 3.31
CA VAL A 162 -17.15 12.12 3.97
C VAL A 162 -17.92 13.31 3.40
N ALA A 163 -17.25 14.44 3.15
CA ALA A 163 -17.85 15.59 2.46
C ALA A 163 -18.29 15.25 1.02
N GLU A 164 -17.47 14.51 0.26
CA GLU A 164 -17.83 13.99 -1.06
C GLU A 164 -19.09 13.12 -1.03
N ARG A 165 -19.25 12.30 0.00
CA ARG A 165 -20.48 11.49 0.16
C ARG A 165 -21.71 12.38 0.38
N ALA A 166 -21.59 13.42 1.19
CA ALA A 166 -22.66 14.38 1.40
C ALA A 166 -22.99 15.14 0.10
N TYR A 167 -21.96 15.59 -0.63
CA TYR A 167 -22.10 16.25 -1.92
C TYR A 167 -22.91 15.40 -2.90
N ARG A 168 -22.51 14.12 -3.09
CA ARG A 168 -23.19 13.17 -3.99
C ARG A 168 -24.59 12.78 -3.52
N ALA A 169 -24.88 12.90 -2.23
CA ALA A 169 -26.21 12.69 -1.66
C ALA A 169 -27.14 13.90 -1.85
N GLY A 170 -26.73 14.91 -2.64
CA GLY A 170 -27.53 16.07 -3.00
C GLY A 170 -27.33 17.29 -2.10
N ARG A 171 -26.42 17.24 -1.12
CA ARG A 171 -26.14 18.40 -0.26
C ARG A 171 -25.32 19.47 -0.98
N GLY A 172 -24.60 19.14 -2.06
CA GLY A 172 -23.66 20.06 -2.70
C GLY A 172 -22.66 20.64 -1.69
N PHE A 173 -22.33 21.92 -1.84
CA PHE A 173 -21.52 22.69 -0.88
C PHE A 173 -22.35 23.44 0.19
N TYR A 174 -23.67 23.28 0.18
CA TYR A 174 -24.58 24.00 1.08
C TYR A 174 -24.42 23.74 2.60
N PRO A 175 -23.75 22.67 3.08
CA PRO A 175 -23.40 22.58 4.50
C PRO A 175 -22.45 23.69 4.99
N TRP A 176 -21.72 24.33 4.07
CA TRP A 176 -20.76 25.42 4.35
C TRP A 176 -21.13 26.69 3.59
N PRO A 177 -22.31 27.31 3.81
CA PRO A 177 -22.88 28.28 2.87
C PRO A 177 -22.06 29.57 2.72
N ASN A 178 -21.49 30.09 3.81
CA ASN A 178 -20.69 31.32 3.77
C ASN A 178 -19.32 31.05 3.14
N THR A 179 -18.67 30.00 3.61
CA THR A 179 -17.35 29.59 3.13
C THR A 179 -17.39 29.13 1.67
N ALA A 180 -18.42 28.39 1.26
CA ALA A 180 -18.57 27.96 -0.12
C ALA A 180 -18.74 29.16 -1.07
N ARG A 181 -19.42 30.22 -0.66
CA ARG A 181 -19.46 31.49 -1.42
C ARG A 181 -18.09 32.18 -1.45
N ALA A 182 -17.39 32.24 -0.32
CA ALA A 182 -16.02 32.78 -0.27
C ALA A 182 -15.05 31.99 -1.18
N CYS A 183 -15.33 30.71 -1.41
CA CYS A 183 -14.61 29.83 -2.32
C CYS A 183 -15.14 29.83 -3.76
N GLY A 184 -16.20 30.59 -4.09
CA GLY A 184 -16.78 30.64 -5.43
C GLY A 184 -17.48 29.35 -5.88
N LEU A 185 -18.05 28.59 -4.94
CA LEU A 185 -18.65 27.27 -5.17
C LEU A 185 -20.18 27.27 -5.22
N LEU A 186 -20.81 28.37 -4.78
CA LEU A 186 -22.25 28.61 -4.70
C LEU A 186 -22.64 29.94 -5.32
#